data_AF-A0A4S2KL86-F1
#
_entry.id   AF-A0A4S2KL86-F1
#
_cell.length_a   1.000
_cell.length_b   1.000
_cell.length_c   1.000
_cell.angle_alpha   90.00
_cell.angle_beta   90.00
_cell.angle_gamma   90.00
#
_symmetry.space_group_name_H-M   'P 1'
#
loop_
_entity.id
_entity.type
_entity.pdbx_description
1 polymer ?
#
loop_
_entity_poly.entity_id
_entity_poly.type
_entity_poly.pdbx_seq_one_letter_code
_entity_poly.pdbx_strand_id
1 'polypeptide(L)'
;MTKRFEFNWQIEVPEALRTGCVFDRWTEEKDNTEIELNCLFKVDEYGFFIYWQSEGKDGDVIELCQVSDIRAGGVPKDPKFFDKLLSKHGEQLEDKSLTICSGVDYTNINYQHVVCPDPATAKVWLDGVRSITHNVKANNVCPLTCLKKHWMRLRMLVDPNGKVPVKVVARTFASGKTEKLVYQCLSELGLPSGKNDVIEPDDFTFDAFYALYHKICPRNDIEELFQS
;
A
#
# COMPACT_ATOMS: atom_id res chain seq x y z
N MET A 1 8.49 -9.34 41.22
CA MET A 1 8.47 -8.22 40.25
C MET A 1 8.17 -8.80 38.88
N THR A 2 6.99 -8.51 38.34
CA THR A 2 6.65 -8.87 36.96
C THR A 2 7.52 -8.04 36.03
N LYS A 3 8.29 -8.68 35.14
CA LYS A 3 9.06 -7.93 34.12
C LYS A 3 8.08 -7.07 33.31
N ARG A 4 8.42 -5.79 33.13
CA ARG A 4 7.68 -4.88 32.24
C ARG A 4 7.63 -5.54 30.86
N PHE A 5 6.42 -5.86 30.40
CA PHE A 5 6.22 -6.36 29.05
C PHE A 5 6.27 -5.18 28.09
N GLU A 6 7.14 -5.27 27.09
CA GLU A 6 7.21 -4.31 26.01
C GLU A 6 6.51 -4.90 24.78
N PHE A 7 5.40 -4.28 24.38
CA PHE A 7 4.65 -4.69 23.21
C PHE A 7 5.43 -4.32 21.95
N ASN A 8 6.26 -5.24 21.47
CA ASN A 8 6.92 -5.12 20.18
C ASN A 8 6.08 -5.81 19.09
N TRP A 9 5.39 -4.99 18.29
CA TRP A 9 4.64 -5.43 17.12
C TRP A 9 5.46 -5.38 15.83
N GLN A 10 6.61 -4.72 15.82
CA GLN A 10 7.39 -4.53 14.61
C GLN A 10 8.17 -5.80 14.28
N ILE A 11 8.05 -6.22 13.03
CA ILE A 11 8.94 -7.19 12.40
C ILE A 11 9.81 -6.38 11.45
N GLU A 12 11.13 -6.55 11.56
CA GLU A 12 12.05 -5.85 10.69
C GLU A 12 11.80 -6.27 9.23
N VAL A 13 11.54 -5.28 8.38
CA VAL A 13 11.33 -5.51 6.95
C VAL A 13 12.69 -5.71 6.29
N PRO A 14 12.91 -6.88 5.62
CA PRO A 14 14.17 -7.15 4.93
C PRO A 14 14.58 -6.01 4.00
N GLU A 15 15.86 -5.65 4.03
CA GLU A 15 16.39 -4.51 3.27
C GLU A 15 16.07 -4.60 1.78
N ALA A 16 16.15 -5.80 1.19
CA ALA A 16 15.80 -6.02 -0.21
C ALA A 16 14.36 -5.57 -0.56
N LEU A 17 13.40 -5.73 0.36
CA LEU A 17 12.02 -5.29 0.15
C LEU A 17 11.88 -3.76 0.31
N ARG A 18 12.64 -3.15 1.22
CA ARG A 18 12.63 -1.69 1.45
C ARG A 18 13.29 -0.93 0.31
N THR A 19 14.44 -1.42 -0.16
CA THR A 19 15.14 -0.89 -1.35
C THR A 19 14.25 -1.03 -2.58
N GLY A 20 13.54 -2.15 -2.68
CA GLY A 20 12.59 -2.42 -3.76
C GLY A 20 13.24 -3.07 -4.97
N CYS A 21 12.39 -3.48 -5.90
CA CYS A 21 12.79 -4.04 -7.17
C CYS A 21 11.77 -3.71 -8.26
N VAL A 22 12.21 -3.68 -9.51
CA VAL A 22 11.36 -3.42 -10.67
C VAL A 22 10.79 -4.74 -11.17
N PHE A 23 9.46 -4.86 -11.18
CA PHE A 23 8.73 -6.03 -11.66
C PHE A 23 7.80 -5.65 -12.82
N ASP A 24 7.41 -6.65 -13.60
CA ASP A 24 6.24 -6.52 -14.48
C ASP A 24 5.04 -7.13 -13.76
N ARG A 25 3.94 -6.39 -13.69
CA ARG A 25 2.70 -6.78 -13.02
C ARG A 25 1.65 -7.14 -14.06
N TRP A 26 0.84 -8.15 -13.80
CA TRP A 26 -0.29 -8.47 -14.68
C TRP A 26 -1.52 -8.99 -13.93
N THR A 27 -2.67 -8.87 -14.59
CA THR A 27 -3.95 -9.46 -14.18
C THR A 27 -4.61 -10.17 -15.35
N GLU A 28 -5.33 -11.24 -15.05
CA GLU A 28 -6.09 -12.02 -16.03
C GLU A 28 -7.49 -12.27 -15.45
N GLU A 29 -8.46 -11.52 -15.96
CA GLU A 29 -9.87 -11.76 -15.74
C GLU A 29 -10.48 -12.37 -17.01
N LYS A 30 -11.70 -12.91 -16.93
CA LYS A 30 -12.31 -13.72 -18.01
C LYS A 30 -12.26 -13.08 -19.40
N ASP A 31 -12.36 -11.75 -19.47
CA ASP A 31 -12.41 -10.99 -20.73
C ASP A 31 -11.36 -9.86 -20.79
N ASN A 32 -10.46 -9.75 -19.80
CA ASN A 32 -9.50 -8.66 -19.72
C ASN A 32 -8.13 -9.16 -19.25
N THR A 33 -7.08 -8.82 -20.00
CA THR A 33 -5.70 -9.05 -19.60
C THR A 33 -5.00 -7.70 -19.56
N GLU A 34 -4.47 -7.35 -18.39
CA GLU A 34 -3.72 -6.13 -18.21
C GLU A 34 -2.28 -6.46 -17.85
N ILE A 35 -1.35 -5.72 -18.44
CA ILE A 35 0.06 -5.79 -18.11
C ILE A 35 0.56 -4.38 -17.85
N GLU A 36 1.23 -4.22 -16.72
CA GLU A 36 1.86 -3.00 -16.28
C GLU A 36 3.35 -3.27 -16.15
N LEU A 37 4.14 -2.56 -16.93
CA LEU A 37 5.57 -2.84 -17.05
C LEU A 37 6.38 -1.94 -16.14
N ASN A 38 7.54 -2.43 -15.72
CA ASN A 38 8.55 -1.68 -14.98
C ASN A 38 8.01 -1.02 -13.69
N CYS A 39 7.15 -1.73 -12.95
CA CYS A 39 6.62 -1.28 -11.68
C CYS A 39 7.70 -1.37 -10.59
N LEU A 40 8.03 -0.26 -9.95
CA LEU A 40 8.94 -0.28 -8.79
C LEU A 40 8.16 -0.73 -7.55
N PHE A 41 8.29 -2.00 -7.19
CA PHE A 41 7.70 -2.56 -5.97
C PHE A 41 8.59 -2.33 -4.76
N LYS A 42 7.98 -1.96 -3.63
CA LYS A 42 8.62 -1.76 -2.32
C LYS A 42 7.71 -2.22 -1.19
N VAL A 43 8.32 -2.44 -0.03
CA VAL A 43 7.61 -2.59 1.25
C VAL A 43 8.02 -1.46 2.18
N ASP A 44 7.06 -0.85 2.87
CA ASP A 44 7.37 0.22 3.82
C ASP A 44 8.12 -0.29 5.05
N GLU A 45 8.78 0.62 5.76
CA GLU A 45 9.62 0.32 6.92
C GLU A 45 8.91 -0.36 8.10
N TYR A 46 7.58 -0.29 8.17
CA TYR A 46 6.78 -0.92 9.23
C TYR A 46 6.07 -2.20 8.78
N GLY A 47 6.17 -2.58 7.50
CA GLY A 47 5.51 -3.76 6.96
C GLY A 47 3.98 -3.64 6.95
N PHE A 48 3.46 -2.45 6.65
CA PHE A 48 2.02 -2.23 6.47
C PHE A 48 1.55 -2.46 5.02
N PHE A 49 2.37 -2.11 4.04
CA PHE A 49 2.02 -2.10 2.63
C PHE A 49 3.14 -2.66 1.77
N ILE A 50 2.76 -3.48 0.80
CA ILE A 50 3.50 -3.60 -0.46
C ILE A 50 2.95 -2.50 -1.37
N TYR A 51 3.79 -1.66 -1.96
CA TYR A 51 3.35 -0.57 -2.83
C TYR A 51 4.19 -0.51 -4.09
N TRP A 52 3.62 0.02 -5.16
CA TRP A 52 4.32 0.20 -6.43
C TRP A 52 3.84 1.42 -7.19
N GLN A 53 4.67 1.83 -8.14
CA GLN A 53 4.32 2.79 -9.17
C GLN A 53 5.07 2.42 -10.45
N SER A 54 4.38 2.54 -11.59
CA SER A 54 4.98 2.48 -12.93
C SER A 54 4.97 3.86 -13.58
N GLU A 55 5.80 4.03 -14.61
CA GLU A 55 5.91 5.29 -15.34
C GLU A 55 4.57 5.69 -15.97
N GLY A 56 4.11 6.91 -15.67
CA GLY A 56 2.85 7.43 -16.21
C GLY A 56 1.58 6.88 -15.56
N LYS A 57 1.69 6.14 -14.45
CA LYS A 57 0.55 5.59 -13.69
C LYS A 57 0.50 6.13 -12.26
N ASP A 58 -0.71 6.12 -11.71
CA ASP A 58 -0.94 6.38 -10.29
C ASP A 58 -0.27 5.26 -9.45
N GLY A 59 0.20 5.61 -8.24
CA GLY A 59 0.72 4.64 -7.29
C GLY A 59 -0.39 3.80 -6.66
N ASP A 60 -0.09 2.55 -6.31
CA ASP A 60 -1.05 1.62 -5.72
C ASP A 60 -0.41 0.75 -4.61
N VAL A 61 -1.25 0.12 -3.79
CA VAL A 61 -0.85 -0.59 -2.57
C VAL A 61 -1.64 -1.89 -2.33
N ILE A 62 -0.98 -2.86 -1.72
CA ILE A 62 -1.58 -4.02 -1.06
C ILE A 62 -1.33 -3.91 0.43
N GLU A 63 -2.38 -4.06 1.26
CA GLU A 63 -2.19 -4.12 2.70
C GLU A 63 -1.66 -5.48 3.12
N LEU A 64 -0.50 -5.51 3.81
CA LEU A 64 0.11 -6.76 4.25
C LEU A 64 -0.75 -7.53 5.24
N CYS A 65 -1.58 -6.85 6.03
CA CYS A 65 -2.53 -7.53 6.93
C CYS A 65 -3.66 -8.26 6.18
N GLN A 66 -3.86 -7.96 4.90
CA GLN A 66 -4.81 -8.64 4.01
C GLN A 66 -4.13 -9.70 3.14
N VAL A 67 -2.80 -9.79 3.16
CA VAL A 67 -2.07 -10.84 2.43
C VAL A 67 -2.20 -12.15 3.20
N SER A 68 -2.87 -13.10 2.56
CA SER A 68 -3.10 -14.45 3.10
C SER A 68 -1.99 -15.43 2.70
N ASP A 69 -1.35 -15.22 1.55
CA ASP A 69 -0.30 -16.09 1.04
C ASP A 69 0.51 -15.37 -0.05
N ILE A 70 1.75 -15.83 -0.27
CA ILE A 70 2.55 -15.51 -1.44
C ILE A 70 3.17 -16.81 -1.97
N ARG A 71 3.05 -17.03 -3.27
CA ARG A 71 3.40 -18.28 -3.95
C ARG A 71 4.47 -18.04 -5.00
N ALA A 72 5.37 -19.00 -5.14
CA ALA A 72 6.24 -19.09 -6.31
C ALA A 72 5.40 -19.49 -7.53
N GLY A 73 5.77 -18.97 -8.70
CA GLY A 73 5.05 -19.20 -9.94
C GLY A 73 3.77 -18.38 -10.06
N GLY A 74 2.92 -18.82 -10.98
CA GLY A 74 1.79 -18.05 -11.49
C GLY A 74 2.10 -17.56 -12.89
N VAL A 75 1.48 -18.22 -13.86
CA VAL A 75 1.57 -17.86 -15.28
C VAL A 75 0.16 -17.72 -15.84
N PRO A 76 -0.05 -16.91 -16.89
CA PRO A 76 -1.36 -16.77 -17.51
C PRO A 76 -1.94 -18.10 -17.96
N LYS A 77 -3.27 -18.23 -17.88
CA LYS A 77 -4.00 -19.37 -18.42
C LYS A 77 -4.32 -19.19 -19.89
N ASP A 78 -4.48 -17.94 -20.35
CA ASP A 78 -4.62 -17.63 -21.77
C ASP A 78 -3.31 -17.92 -22.52
N PRO A 79 -3.32 -18.82 -23.52
CA PRO A 79 -2.11 -19.21 -24.22
C PRO A 79 -1.41 -18.05 -24.93
N LYS A 80 -2.17 -17.10 -25.50
CA LYS A 80 -1.58 -15.97 -26.23
C LYS A 80 -0.87 -15.02 -25.28
N PHE A 81 -1.46 -14.80 -24.10
CA PHE A 81 -0.85 -13.96 -23.09
C PHE A 81 0.36 -14.64 -22.43
N PHE A 82 0.28 -15.94 -22.20
CA PHE A 82 1.42 -16.76 -21.79
C PHE A 82 2.58 -16.63 -22.76
N ASP A 83 2.35 -16.85 -24.06
CA ASP A 83 3.41 -16.76 -25.10
C ASP A 83 4.05 -15.36 -25.15
N LYS A 84 3.24 -14.31 -24.94
CA LYS A 84 3.73 -12.93 -24.87
C LYS A 84 4.67 -12.72 -23.67
N LEU A 85 4.31 -13.21 -22.49
CA LEU A 85 5.19 -13.13 -21.31
C LEU A 85 6.44 -14.00 -21.48
N LEU A 86 6.29 -15.22 -22.02
CA LEU A 86 7.40 -16.12 -22.27
C LEU A 86 8.42 -15.51 -23.24
N SER A 87 7.94 -14.86 -24.31
CA SER A 87 8.79 -14.15 -25.27
C SER A 87 9.62 -13.03 -24.63
N LYS A 88 9.11 -12.39 -23.58
CA LYS A 88 9.76 -11.28 -22.89
C LYS A 88 10.68 -11.73 -21.75
N HIS A 89 10.27 -12.73 -20.97
CA HIS A 89 10.97 -13.15 -19.75
C HIS A 89 11.82 -14.42 -19.92
N GLY A 90 11.68 -15.13 -21.05
CA GLY A 90 12.39 -16.36 -21.37
C GLY A 90 11.83 -17.60 -20.69
N GLU A 91 12.51 -18.74 -20.89
CA GLU A 91 12.06 -20.06 -20.42
C GLU A 91 11.90 -20.18 -18.90
N GLN A 92 12.59 -19.31 -18.14
CA GLN A 92 12.49 -19.24 -16.68
C GLN A 92 11.32 -18.38 -16.18
N LEU A 93 10.30 -18.11 -17.02
CA LEU A 93 9.15 -17.29 -16.65
C LEU A 93 8.51 -17.75 -15.33
N GLU A 94 8.27 -19.05 -15.17
CA GLU A 94 7.63 -19.59 -13.97
C GLU A 94 8.49 -19.38 -12.70
N ASP A 95 9.80 -19.58 -12.80
CA ASP A 95 10.74 -19.38 -11.69
C ASP A 95 10.91 -17.90 -11.29
N LYS A 96 10.60 -16.98 -12.21
CA LYS A 96 10.61 -15.52 -11.99
C LYS A 96 9.26 -15.01 -11.47
N SER A 97 8.19 -15.77 -11.60
CA SER A 97 6.84 -15.34 -11.25
C SER A 97 6.56 -15.49 -9.76
N LEU A 98 5.82 -14.53 -9.21
CA LEU A 98 5.21 -14.61 -7.88
C LEU A 98 3.72 -14.29 -7.97
N THR A 99 2.94 -14.94 -7.11
CA THR A 99 1.50 -14.66 -6.93
C THR A 99 1.24 -14.24 -5.49
N ILE A 100 0.81 -13.00 -5.30
CA ILE A 100 0.43 -12.43 -4.00
C ILE A 100 -1.09 -12.58 -3.85
N CYS A 101 -1.52 -13.34 -2.84
CA CYS A 101 -2.92 -13.59 -2.55
C CYS A 101 -3.39 -12.66 -1.42
N SER A 102 -4.24 -11.68 -1.73
CA SER A 102 -4.75 -10.73 -0.74
C SER A 102 -6.28 -10.70 -0.72
N GLY A 103 -6.89 -10.30 0.40
CA GLY A 103 -8.34 -10.21 0.50
C GLY A 103 -8.78 -9.69 1.86
N VAL A 104 -9.98 -9.10 1.90
CA VAL A 104 -10.64 -8.73 3.16
C VAL A 104 -11.13 -9.96 3.94
N ASP A 105 -11.27 -11.09 3.24
CA ASP A 105 -11.65 -12.39 3.77
C ASP A 105 -10.98 -13.51 2.94
N TYR A 106 -11.14 -14.76 3.36
CA TYR A 106 -10.52 -15.94 2.72
C TYR A 106 -11.32 -16.51 1.54
N THR A 107 -12.42 -15.85 1.15
CA THR A 107 -13.28 -16.27 0.03
C THR A 107 -13.13 -15.36 -1.19
N ASN A 108 -12.98 -14.06 -0.96
CA ASN A 108 -12.82 -13.02 -1.96
C ASN A 108 -11.35 -12.68 -2.11
N ILE A 109 -10.60 -13.61 -2.74
CA ILE A 109 -9.15 -13.49 -2.92
C ILE A 109 -8.85 -12.73 -4.22
N ASN A 110 -8.09 -11.65 -4.08
CA ASN A 110 -7.40 -10.98 -5.17
C ASN A 110 -6.03 -11.63 -5.39
N TYR A 111 -5.75 -12.00 -6.65
CA TYR A 111 -4.48 -12.56 -7.07
C TYR A 111 -3.69 -11.49 -7.83
N GLN A 112 -2.63 -10.99 -7.22
CA GLN A 112 -1.70 -10.10 -7.88
C GLN A 112 -0.52 -10.90 -8.40
N HIS A 113 -0.37 -10.96 -9.72
CA HIS A 113 0.76 -11.62 -10.35
C HIS A 113 1.85 -10.60 -10.70
N VAL A 114 3.10 -10.99 -10.43
CA VAL A 114 4.29 -10.22 -10.80
C VAL A 114 5.35 -11.15 -11.38
N VAL A 115 6.19 -10.60 -12.27
CA VAL A 115 7.36 -11.28 -12.83
C VAL A 115 8.60 -10.50 -12.44
N CYS A 116 9.47 -11.13 -11.66
CA CYS A 116 10.74 -10.56 -11.21
C CYS A 116 11.81 -10.59 -12.33
N PRO A 117 12.92 -9.85 -12.19
CA PRO A 117 14.00 -9.86 -13.19
C PRO A 117 14.64 -11.25 -13.37
N ASP A 118 14.80 -11.97 -12.27
CA ASP A 118 15.48 -13.27 -12.21
C ASP A 118 14.94 -14.16 -11.06
N PRO A 119 15.18 -15.48 -11.12
CA PRO A 119 14.72 -16.42 -10.08
C PRO A 119 15.27 -16.15 -8.68
N ALA A 120 16.49 -15.61 -8.56
CA ALA A 120 17.07 -15.32 -7.25
C ALA A 120 16.32 -14.16 -6.59
N THR A 121 16.00 -13.12 -7.36
CA THR A 121 15.15 -12.01 -6.91
C THR A 121 13.76 -12.50 -6.51
N ALA A 122 13.12 -13.37 -7.31
CA ALA A 122 11.83 -13.96 -6.98
C ALA A 122 11.90 -14.73 -5.64
N LYS A 123 12.95 -15.51 -5.42
CA LYS A 123 13.16 -16.25 -4.16
C LYS A 123 13.34 -15.32 -2.95
N VAL A 124 14.14 -14.26 -3.09
CA VAL A 124 14.36 -13.26 -2.03
C VAL A 124 13.06 -12.57 -1.67
N TRP A 125 12.25 -12.18 -2.65
CA TRP A 125 10.96 -11.54 -2.41
C TRP A 125 9.93 -12.48 -1.80
N LEU A 126 9.87 -13.73 -2.27
CA LEU A 126 9.02 -14.77 -1.70
C LEU A 126 9.29 -14.97 -0.20
N ASP A 127 10.56 -15.20 0.16
CA ASP A 127 10.96 -15.44 1.54
C ASP A 127 10.79 -14.18 2.40
N GLY A 128 11.16 -13.03 1.84
CA GLY A 128 11.07 -11.75 2.51
C GLY A 128 9.63 -11.41 2.87
N VAL A 129 8.70 -11.46 1.91
CA VAL A 129 7.29 -11.17 2.18
C VAL A 129 6.71 -12.19 3.17
N ARG A 130 7.02 -13.49 3.03
CA ARG A 130 6.59 -14.51 4.01
C ARG A 130 7.08 -14.26 5.43
N SER A 131 8.26 -13.66 5.59
CA SER A 131 8.83 -13.37 6.91
C SER A 131 8.08 -12.26 7.66
N ILE A 132 7.34 -11.40 6.94
CA ILE A 132 6.62 -10.25 7.51
C ILE A 132 5.09 -10.37 7.40
N THR A 133 4.56 -11.33 6.63
CA THR A 133 3.13 -11.66 6.63
C THR A 133 2.72 -12.35 7.93
N HIS A 134 1.42 -12.36 8.22
CA HIS A 134 0.85 -12.92 9.45
C HIS A 134 1.37 -12.29 10.76
N ASN A 135 1.81 -11.04 10.72
CA ASN A 135 2.12 -10.26 11.93
C ASN A 135 0.86 -9.91 12.73
N VAL A 136 0.36 -10.88 13.50
CA VAL A 136 -0.86 -10.72 14.32
C VAL A 136 -0.75 -9.61 15.37
N LYS A 137 0.47 -9.23 15.76
CA LYS A 137 0.69 -8.12 16.71
C LYS A 137 0.40 -6.78 16.05
N ALA A 138 0.73 -6.60 14.76
CA ALA A 138 0.43 -5.36 14.04
C ALA A 138 -1.08 -5.06 13.99
N ASN A 139 -1.95 -6.07 14.14
CA ASN A 139 -3.40 -5.87 14.25
C ASN A 139 -3.84 -5.17 15.54
N ASN A 140 -2.95 -5.04 16.53
CA ASN A 140 -3.23 -4.50 17.86
C ASN A 140 -2.44 -3.20 18.14
N VAL A 141 -1.99 -2.50 17.10
CA VAL A 141 -1.30 -1.21 17.26
C VAL A 141 -2.26 -0.14 17.78
N CYS A 142 -1.70 0.88 18.45
CA CYS A 142 -2.50 1.94 19.04
C CYS A 142 -3.15 2.85 17.98
N PRO A 143 -4.20 3.61 18.33
CA PRO A 143 -4.90 4.48 17.39
C PRO A 143 -3.99 5.48 16.65
N LEU A 144 -2.95 6.00 17.30
CA LEU A 144 -1.99 6.90 16.67
C LEU A 144 -1.20 6.21 15.55
N THR A 145 -0.79 4.95 15.76
CA THR A 145 -0.16 4.13 14.73
C THR A 145 -1.14 3.80 13.60
N CYS A 146 -2.41 3.54 13.91
CA CYS A 146 -3.45 3.37 12.88
C CYS A 146 -3.60 4.63 12.02
N LEU A 147 -3.58 5.82 12.63
CA LEU A 147 -3.60 7.10 11.91
C LEU A 147 -2.35 7.26 11.03
N LYS A 148 -1.16 6.93 11.57
CA LYS A 148 0.08 6.94 10.79
C LYS A 148 0.02 5.99 9.59
N LYS A 149 -0.52 4.78 9.76
CA LYS A 149 -0.75 3.82 8.67
C LYS A 149 -1.65 4.42 7.57
N HIS A 150 -2.73 5.12 7.92
CA HIS A 150 -3.61 5.76 6.94
C HIS A 150 -2.91 6.89 6.17
N TRP A 151 -2.14 7.72 6.88
CA TRP A 151 -1.32 8.76 6.25
C TRP A 151 -0.29 8.17 5.28
N MET A 152 0.41 7.10 5.69
CA MET A 152 1.36 6.41 4.82
C MET A 152 0.69 5.89 3.55
N ARG A 153 -0.50 5.29 3.67
CA ARG A 153 -1.29 4.84 2.52
C ARG A 153 -1.55 5.98 1.54
N LEU A 154 -2.00 7.14 2.03
CA LEU A 154 -2.25 8.31 1.19
C LEU A 154 -1.00 8.78 0.44
N ARG A 155 0.17 8.73 1.08
CA ARG A 155 1.46 9.06 0.44
C ARG A 155 1.96 8.04 -0.58
N MET A 156 1.35 6.85 -0.64
CA MET A 156 1.66 5.83 -1.65
C MET A 156 0.66 5.87 -2.81
N LEU A 157 -0.55 6.38 -2.58
CA LEU A 157 -1.58 6.59 -3.60
C LEU A 157 -1.38 7.92 -4.34
N VAL A 158 -0.24 8.02 -5.02
CA VAL A 158 0.23 9.23 -5.71
C VAL A 158 -0.23 9.30 -7.17
N ASP A 159 -0.22 10.49 -7.75
CA ASP A 159 -0.39 10.71 -9.19
C ASP A 159 0.86 10.25 -9.98
N PRO A 160 0.86 10.30 -11.33
CA PRO A 160 2.01 9.90 -12.14
C PRO A 160 3.28 10.73 -11.90
N ASN A 161 3.17 11.89 -11.25
CA ASN A 161 4.31 12.75 -10.89
C ASN A 161 4.78 12.51 -9.45
N GLY A 162 4.22 11.53 -8.75
CA GLY A 162 4.58 11.20 -7.38
C GLY A 162 3.94 12.11 -6.33
N LYS A 163 2.91 12.89 -6.66
CA LYS A 163 2.24 13.84 -5.76
C LYS A 163 0.93 13.29 -5.20
N VAL A 164 0.55 13.69 -3.99
CA VAL A 164 -0.67 13.18 -3.33
C VAL A 164 -1.90 13.90 -3.89
N PRO A 165 -2.84 13.22 -4.58
CA PRO A 165 -4.01 13.90 -5.13
C PRO A 165 -4.99 14.29 -4.03
N VAL A 166 -5.45 15.54 -4.03
CA VAL A 166 -6.43 16.04 -3.03
C VAL A 166 -7.72 15.22 -3.07
N LYS A 167 -8.17 14.78 -4.25
CA LYS A 167 -9.33 13.88 -4.41
C LYS A 167 -9.19 12.57 -3.62
N VAL A 168 -7.98 12.03 -3.47
CA VAL A 168 -7.73 10.78 -2.75
C VAL A 168 -7.84 11.03 -1.25
N VAL A 169 -7.23 12.12 -0.75
CA VAL A 169 -7.37 12.56 0.64
C VAL A 169 -8.83 12.82 1.00
N ALA A 170 -9.56 13.56 0.16
CA ALA A 170 -10.97 13.88 0.37
C ALA A 170 -11.82 12.61 0.50
N ARG A 171 -11.62 11.62 -0.37
CA ARG A 171 -12.34 10.34 -0.34
C ARG A 171 -12.12 9.57 0.95
N THR A 172 -10.91 9.58 1.51
CA THR A 172 -10.59 8.90 2.78
C THR A 172 -11.44 9.42 3.94
N PHE A 173 -11.71 10.72 4.00
CA PHE A 173 -12.53 11.33 5.06
C PHE A 173 -14.02 11.43 4.70
N ALA A 174 -14.39 11.20 3.44
CA ALA A 174 -15.77 11.31 2.95
C ALA A 174 -16.72 10.20 3.44
N SER A 175 -16.22 9.21 4.18
CA SER A 175 -17.03 8.15 4.81
C SER A 175 -17.89 8.66 5.97
N GLY A 176 -17.55 9.82 6.55
CA GLY A 176 -18.31 10.45 7.64
C GLY A 176 -18.60 11.94 7.48
N LYS A 177 -18.04 12.59 6.45
CA LYS A 177 -18.17 14.03 6.17
C LYS A 177 -18.33 14.26 4.67
N THR A 178 -18.74 15.47 4.26
CA THR A 178 -18.80 15.81 2.83
C THR A 178 -17.40 16.13 2.32
N GLU A 179 -17.09 15.80 1.05
CA GLU A 179 -15.81 16.20 0.43
C GLU A 179 -15.59 17.72 0.50
N LYS A 180 -16.67 18.50 0.39
CA LYS A 180 -16.63 19.97 0.53
C LYS A 180 -16.03 20.42 1.86
N LEU A 181 -16.38 19.76 2.97
CA LEU A 181 -15.80 20.06 4.28
C LEU A 181 -14.30 19.73 4.30
N VAL A 182 -13.89 18.63 3.68
CA VAL A 182 -12.47 18.23 3.63
C VAL A 182 -11.64 19.27 2.87
N TYR A 183 -12.11 19.73 1.71
CA TYR A 183 -11.45 20.79 0.94
C TYR A 183 -11.34 22.09 1.76
N GLN A 184 -12.39 22.46 2.50
CA GLN A 184 -12.35 23.62 3.39
C GLN A 184 -11.28 23.45 4.49
N CYS A 185 -11.24 22.30 5.17
CA CYS A 185 -10.25 22.04 6.21
C CYS A 185 -8.81 22.07 5.67
N LEU A 186 -8.57 21.55 4.46
CA LEU A 186 -7.28 21.64 3.77
C LEU A 186 -6.88 23.09 3.50
N SER A 187 -7.81 23.89 2.96
CA SER A 187 -7.59 25.31 2.68
C SER A 187 -7.22 26.09 3.94
N GLU A 188 -7.93 25.86 5.04
CA GLU A 188 -7.66 26.52 6.32
C GLU A 188 -6.37 26.02 7.01
N LEU A 189 -5.79 24.90 6.57
CA LEU A 189 -4.48 24.42 6.99
C LEU A 189 -3.35 24.84 6.03
N GLY A 190 -3.68 25.63 5.00
CA GLY A 190 -2.72 26.09 4.00
C GLY A 190 -2.26 25.01 3.02
N LEU A 191 -2.98 23.89 2.93
CA LEU A 191 -2.71 22.82 1.97
C LEU A 191 -3.50 23.04 0.67
N PRO A 192 -3.03 22.50 -0.47
CA PRO A 192 -3.81 22.45 -1.69
C PRO A 192 -5.20 21.84 -1.45
N SER A 193 -6.23 22.51 -1.96
CA SER A 193 -7.63 22.25 -1.58
C SER A 193 -8.60 22.14 -2.75
N GLY A 194 -8.17 22.44 -3.97
CA GLY A 194 -8.95 22.21 -5.18
C GLY A 194 -9.11 20.71 -5.44
N LYS A 195 -10.27 20.32 -5.97
CA LYS A 195 -10.59 18.89 -6.24
C LYS A 195 -9.53 18.18 -7.10
N ASN A 196 -8.94 18.89 -8.05
CA ASN A 196 -7.92 18.37 -8.96
C ASN A 196 -6.50 18.80 -8.58
N ASP A 197 -6.33 19.44 -7.42
CA ASP A 197 -5.02 19.82 -6.93
C ASP A 197 -4.27 18.56 -6.44
N VAL A 198 -2.97 18.74 -6.31
CA VAL A 198 -2.04 17.74 -5.78
C VAL A 198 -1.20 18.39 -4.68
N ILE A 199 -0.80 17.61 -3.69
CA ILE A 199 0.02 18.03 -2.56
C ILE A 199 1.42 17.45 -2.75
N GLU A 200 2.46 18.28 -2.57
CA GLU A 200 3.83 17.79 -2.58
C GLU A 200 4.05 16.79 -1.42
N PRO A 201 4.75 15.67 -1.63
CA PRO A 201 4.94 14.65 -0.60
C PRO A 201 5.62 15.16 0.67
N ASP A 202 6.44 16.21 0.55
CA ASP A 202 7.16 16.84 1.66
C ASP A 202 6.27 17.79 2.47
N ASP A 203 5.25 18.38 1.83
CA ASP A 203 4.25 19.22 2.50
C ASP A 203 3.21 18.36 3.23
N PHE A 204 2.91 17.17 2.72
CA PHE A 204 1.97 16.24 3.34
C PHE A 204 2.61 15.37 4.44
N THR A 205 3.18 16.02 5.45
CA THR A 205 3.78 15.36 6.63
C THR A 205 2.73 14.68 7.52
N PHE A 206 3.17 13.83 8.46
CA PHE A 206 2.25 13.23 9.43
C PHE A 206 1.58 14.30 10.31
N ASP A 207 2.30 15.35 10.70
CA ASP A 207 1.74 16.44 11.52
C ASP A 207 0.67 17.21 10.74
N ALA A 208 0.88 17.47 9.44
CA ALA A 208 -0.12 18.09 8.58
C ALA A 208 -1.38 17.22 8.46
N PHE A 209 -1.21 15.90 8.25
CA PHE A 209 -2.33 14.96 8.26
C PHE A 209 -3.03 14.87 9.61
N TYR A 210 -2.29 14.88 10.71
CA TYR A 210 -2.83 14.78 12.05
C TYR A 210 -3.64 16.04 12.43
N ALA A 211 -3.18 17.23 12.03
CA ALA A 211 -3.93 18.47 12.13
C ALA A 211 -5.22 18.42 11.30
N LEU A 212 -5.15 17.90 10.07
CA LEU A 212 -6.32 17.69 9.22
C LEU A 212 -7.34 16.74 9.88
N TYR A 213 -6.88 15.62 10.43
CA TYR A 213 -7.72 14.65 11.15
C TYR A 213 -8.47 15.32 12.30
N HIS A 214 -7.77 16.04 13.18
CA HIS A 214 -8.40 16.72 14.33
C HIS A 214 -9.43 17.76 13.91
N LYS A 215 -9.17 18.44 12.80
CA LYS A 215 -10.07 19.47 12.28
C LYS A 215 -11.34 18.89 11.67
N ILE A 216 -11.23 17.76 10.97
CA ILE A 216 -12.38 17.07 10.36
C ILE A 216 -13.17 16.30 11.42
N CYS A 217 -12.47 15.73 12.40
CA CYS A 217 -13.01 14.85 13.45
C CYS A 217 -12.74 15.43 14.84
N PRO A 218 -13.36 16.57 15.22
CA PRO A 218 -13.14 17.19 16.52
C PRO A 218 -13.55 16.24 17.65
N ARG A 219 -12.75 16.23 18.72
CA ARG A 219 -12.89 15.35 19.89
C ARG A 219 -13.37 16.13 21.11
N ASN A 220 -14.59 16.67 21.02
CA ASN A 220 -15.22 17.42 22.11
C ASN A 220 -15.31 16.60 23.40
N ASP A 221 -15.46 15.28 23.29
CA ASP A 221 -15.44 14.34 24.40
C ASP A 221 -14.13 14.38 25.19
N ILE A 222 -13.00 14.65 24.53
CA ILE A 222 -11.70 14.83 25.19
C ILE A 222 -11.64 16.21 25.84
N GLU A 223 -12.12 17.26 25.16
CA GLU A 223 -12.12 18.63 25.71
C GLU A 223 -12.90 18.72 27.02
N GLU A 224 -14.05 18.03 27.11
CA GLU A 224 -14.86 17.95 28.33
C GLU A 224 -14.10 17.33 29.51
N LEU A 225 -13.24 16.34 29.29
CA LEU A 225 -12.43 15.70 30.34
C LEU A 225 -11.39 16.63 30.97
N PHE A 226 -10.95 17.66 30.24
CA PHE A 226 -10.01 18.65 30.75
C PHE A 226 -10.71 19.86 31.39
N GLN A 227 -12.04 19.97 31.24
CA GLN A 227 -12.85 21.01 31.86
C GLN A 227 -13.51 20.56 33.17
N SER A 228 -13.47 19.25 33.46
CA SER A 228 -13.91 18.64 34.73
C SER A 228 -12.81 18.63 35.79
#